data_AF-A0A327PRJ6-F1
#
_entry.id   AF-A0A327PRJ6-F1
#
_cell.length_a   1.000
_cell.length_b   1.000
_cell.length_c   1.000
_cell.angle_alpha   90.00
_cell.angle_beta   90.00
_cell.angle_gamma   90.00
#
_symmetry.space_group_name_H-M   'P 1'
#
loop_
_entity.id
_entity.type
_entity.pdbx_description
1 polymer ?
#
loop_
_entity_poly.entity_id
_entity_poly.type
_entity_poly.pdbx_seq_one_letter_code
_entity_poly.pdbx_strand_id
1 'polypeptide(L)'
;MLEIDPVIVIMSSILTVAFCLPFAYQMRKNNNKEVLLKAEITSLAESSGAKPEITEFWRQRYAIGLDSSLGVLLYLQQEPKHLVQTLDLKNFKKVNITKIFEETSDKTHVHKLPEYISLDFIPKSPEDKNVVLEIYDGEEFSDLQGETVLAEKWAALLNILIR
;
A
#
# COMPACT_ATOMS: atom_id res chain seq x y z
N MET A 1 47.49 -25.57 -11.63
CA MET A 1 46.25 -25.07 -12.28
C MET A 1 45.15 -26.02 -11.86
N LEU A 2 44.03 -25.53 -11.33
CA LEU A 2 42.88 -26.38 -11.03
C LEU A 2 42.32 -26.89 -12.37
N GLU A 3 42.51 -28.17 -12.67
CA GLU A 3 41.79 -28.83 -13.75
C GLU A 3 40.34 -28.97 -13.29
N ILE A 4 39.50 -28.01 -13.68
CA ILE A 4 38.07 -28.08 -13.39
C ILE A 4 37.46 -29.04 -14.40
N ASP A 5 36.93 -30.16 -13.90
CA ASP A 5 36.22 -31.13 -14.72
C ASP A 5 35.05 -30.43 -15.44
N PRO A 6 34.95 -30.51 -16.78
CA PRO A 6 33.84 -29.95 -17.55
C PRO A 6 32.47 -30.39 -17.02
N VAL A 7 32.35 -31.59 -16.45
CA VAL A 7 31.12 -32.09 -15.84
C VAL A 7 30.72 -31.23 -14.64
N ILE A 8 31.67 -30.82 -13.80
CA ILE A 8 31.42 -29.96 -12.64
C ILE A 8 30.95 -28.57 -13.10
N VAL A 9 31.51 -28.03 -14.18
CA VAL A 9 31.10 -26.73 -14.73
C VAL A 9 29.66 -26.79 -15.26
N ILE A 10 29.31 -27.84 -15.99
CA ILE A 10 27.95 -28.02 -16.53
C ILE A 10 26.94 -28.19 -15.38
N MET A 11 27.25 -29.06 -14.42
CA MET A 11 26.36 -29.30 -13.28
C MET A 11 26.17 -28.07 -12.41
N SER A 12 27.24 -27.34 -12.08
CA SER A 12 27.14 -26.09 -11.32
C SER A 12 26.32 -25.03 -12.07
N SER A 13 26.51 -24.90 -13.39
CA SER A 13 25.73 -23.96 -14.21
C SER A 13 24.23 -24.29 -14.21
N ILE A 14 23.86 -25.57 -14.35
CA ILE A 14 22.45 -26.00 -14.31
C ILE A 14 21.84 -25.69 -12.94
N LEU A 15 22.55 -26.01 -11.85
CA LEU A 15 22.06 -25.75 -10.50
C LEU A 15 21.90 -24.25 -10.22
N THR A 16 22.83 -23.41 -10.68
CA THR A 16 22.71 -21.96 -10.57
C THR A 16 21.48 -21.44 -11.31
N VAL A 17 21.24 -21.90 -12.56
CA VAL A 17 20.05 -21.50 -13.31
C VAL A 17 18.78 -21.96 -12.59
N ALA A 18 18.73 -23.21 -12.15
CA ALA A 18 17.58 -23.76 -11.41
C ALA A 18 17.27 -22.94 -10.14
N PHE A 19 18.31 -22.50 -9.43
CA PHE A 19 18.17 -21.65 -8.25
C PHE A 19 17.71 -20.22 -8.57
N CYS A 20 18.16 -19.63 -9.67
CA CYS A 20 17.79 -18.27 -10.05
C CYS A 20 16.36 -18.15 -10.63
N LEU A 21 15.83 -19.21 -11.23
CA LEU A 21 14.50 -19.22 -11.86
C LEU A 21 13.35 -18.75 -10.94
N PRO A 22 13.18 -19.24 -9.70
CA PRO A 22 12.08 -18.78 -8.83
C PRO A 22 12.17 -17.29 -8.51
N PHE A 23 13.38 -16.73 -8.34
CA PHE A 23 13.57 -15.31 -8.09
C PHE A 23 13.21 -14.47 -9.32
N ALA A 24 13.65 -14.89 -10.51
CA ALA A 24 13.30 -14.22 -11.76
C ALA A 24 11.78 -14.24 -12.02
N TYR A 25 11.14 -15.38 -11.74
CA TYR A 25 9.69 -15.52 -11.82
C TYR A 25 8.97 -14.59 -10.85
N GLN A 26 9.37 -14.57 -9.57
CA GLN A 26 8.78 -13.71 -8.55
C GLN A 26 8.96 -12.22 -8.88
N MET A 27 10.14 -11.82 -9.36
CA MET A 27 10.40 -10.44 -9.78
C MET A 27 9.48 -10.02 -10.92
N ARG A 28 9.28 -10.88 -11.93
CA ARG A 28 8.36 -10.59 -13.03
C ARG A 28 6.91 -10.50 -12.56
N LYS A 29 6.49 -11.39 -11.66
CA LYS A 29 5.14 -11.36 -11.06
C LYS A 29 4.90 -10.04 -10.32
N ASN A 30 5.87 -9.59 -9.53
CA ASN A 30 5.81 -8.33 -8.79
C ASN A 30 5.71 -7.10 -9.72
N ASN A 31 6.52 -7.07 -10.78
CA ASN A 31 6.46 -5.98 -11.77
C ASN A 31 5.09 -5.91 -12.46
N ASN A 32 4.49 -7.07 -12.75
CA ASN A 32 3.14 -7.10 -13.33
C ASN A 32 2.09 -6.52 -12.38
N LYS A 33 2.18 -6.80 -11.07
CA LYS A 33 1.26 -6.21 -10.07
C LYS A 33 1.35 -4.70 -10.05
N GLU A 34 2.55 -4.16 -10.06
CA GLU A 34 2.76 -2.70 -10.08
C GLU A 34 2.19 -2.05 -11.35
N VAL A 35 2.37 -2.68 -12.51
CA VAL A 35 1.79 -2.20 -13.78
C VAL A 35 0.27 -2.22 -13.74
N LEU A 36 -0.32 -3.30 -13.22
CA LEU A 36 -1.77 -3.42 -13.08
C LEU A 36 -2.33 -2.36 -12.11
N LEU A 37 -1.67 -2.17 -10.96
CA LEU A 37 -2.04 -1.17 -9.96
C LEU A 37 -2.04 0.26 -10.54
N LYS A 38 -1.02 0.59 -11.33
CA LYS A 38 -0.91 1.88 -12.03
C LYS A 38 -1.99 2.06 -13.10
N ALA A 39 -2.24 1.02 -13.90
CA ALA A 39 -3.28 1.07 -14.92
C ALA A 39 -4.67 1.25 -14.29
N GLU A 40 -4.91 0.60 -13.16
CA GLU A 40 -6.20 0.61 -12.50
C GLU A 40 -6.52 1.96 -11.84
N ILE A 41 -5.58 2.56 -11.11
CA ILE A 41 -5.81 3.90 -10.56
C ILE A 41 -5.98 4.95 -11.66
N THR A 42 -5.31 4.77 -12.81
CA THR A 42 -5.48 5.65 -13.98
C THR A 42 -6.89 5.50 -14.56
N SER A 43 -7.36 4.26 -14.73
CA SER A 43 -8.73 3.99 -15.19
C SER A 43 -9.79 4.50 -14.19
N LEU A 44 -9.52 4.43 -12.89
CA LEU A 44 -10.38 4.99 -11.86
C LEU A 44 -10.44 6.51 -11.93
N ALA A 45 -9.30 7.17 -12.17
CA ALA A 45 -9.25 8.62 -12.37
C ALA A 45 -10.06 9.04 -13.60
N GLU A 46 -9.86 8.36 -14.73
CA GLU A 46 -10.60 8.63 -15.96
C GLU A 46 -12.12 8.44 -15.79
N SER A 47 -12.55 7.34 -15.16
CA SER A 47 -13.98 7.03 -14.95
C SER A 47 -14.67 7.99 -13.98
N SER A 48 -13.93 8.53 -13.00
CA SER A 48 -14.43 9.54 -12.06
C SER A 48 -14.28 10.98 -12.57
N GLY A 49 -13.67 11.19 -13.74
CA GLY A 49 -13.36 12.51 -14.28
C GLY A 49 -12.29 13.27 -13.49
N ALA A 50 -11.59 12.59 -12.58
CA ALA A 50 -10.53 13.14 -11.76
C ALA A 50 -9.18 13.12 -12.48
N LYS A 51 -8.31 14.07 -12.14
CA LYS A 51 -6.92 14.16 -12.58
C LYS A 51 -6.03 14.30 -11.35
N PRO A 52 -5.69 13.19 -10.68
CA PRO A 52 -4.93 13.27 -9.44
C PRO A 52 -3.57 13.92 -9.69
N GLU A 53 -3.29 15.04 -9.01
CA GLU A 53 -1.99 15.72 -9.11
C GLU A 53 -0.94 15.01 -8.25
N ILE A 54 -1.38 14.31 -7.21
CA ILE A 54 -0.53 13.58 -6.28
C ILE A 54 -1.02 12.13 -6.24
N THR A 55 -0.14 11.20 -6.61
CA THR A 55 -0.41 9.77 -6.55
C THR A 55 0.75 9.06 -5.87
N GLU A 56 0.43 8.18 -4.93
CA GLU A 56 1.42 7.35 -4.25
C GLU A 56 1.02 5.88 -4.27
N PHE A 57 2.05 5.04 -4.38
CA PHE A 57 1.93 3.59 -4.45
C PHE A 57 2.83 2.99 -3.38
N TRP A 58 2.34 1.98 -2.67
CA TRP A 58 3.16 1.25 -1.70
C TRP A 58 2.80 -0.24 -1.69
N ARG A 59 3.77 -1.06 -1.26
CA ARG A 59 3.65 -2.52 -1.14
C ARG A 59 3.24 -3.27 -2.42
N GLN A 60 3.27 -2.60 -3.59
CA GLN A 60 2.72 -3.12 -4.85
C GLN A 60 1.26 -3.58 -4.71
N ARG A 61 0.54 -2.98 -3.77
CA ARG A 61 -0.80 -3.40 -3.35
C ARG A 61 -1.76 -2.23 -3.24
N TYR A 62 -1.27 -1.10 -2.74
CA TYR A 62 -2.11 0.05 -2.46
C TYR A 62 -1.72 1.22 -3.33
N ALA A 63 -2.72 2.00 -3.70
CA ALA A 63 -2.56 3.27 -4.36
C ALA A 63 -3.54 4.29 -3.79
N ILE A 64 -3.06 5.51 -3.64
CA ILE A 64 -3.88 6.66 -3.25
C ILE A 64 -3.56 7.81 -4.20
N GLY A 65 -4.61 8.45 -4.73
CA GLY A 65 -4.51 9.52 -5.71
C GLY A 65 -5.42 10.65 -5.31
N LEU A 66 -4.94 11.89 -5.37
CA LEU A 66 -5.70 13.07 -4.97
C LEU A 66 -5.76 14.05 -6.11
N ASP A 67 -7.00 14.41 -6.46
CA ASP A 67 -7.32 15.58 -7.26
C ASP A 67 -7.77 16.69 -6.30
N SER A 68 -6.83 17.57 -5.98
CA SER A 68 -7.02 18.73 -5.12
C SER A 68 -7.92 19.79 -5.75
N SER A 69 -7.98 19.84 -7.08
CA SER A 69 -8.84 20.80 -7.81
C SER A 69 -10.33 20.45 -7.68
N LEU A 70 -10.68 19.17 -7.78
CA LEU A 70 -12.04 18.67 -7.62
C LEU A 70 -12.38 18.33 -6.15
N GLY A 71 -11.36 18.13 -5.32
CA GLY A 71 -11.52 17.62 -3.96
C GLY A 71 -11.91 16.14 -3.95
N VAL A 72 -11.36 15.35 -4.87
CA VAL A 72 -11.66 13.92 -5.01
C VAL A 72 -10.44 13.10 -4.63
N LEU A 73 -10.64 12.13 -3.75
CA LEU A 73 -9.64 11.15 -3.37
C LEU A 73 -9.98 9.80 -3.99
N LEU A 74 -9.01 9.23 -4.67
CA LEU A 74 -9.03 7.90 -5.24
C LEU A 74 -8.22 6.99 -4.34
N TYR A 75 -8.78 5.84 -3.98
CA TYR A 75 -8.08 4.84 -3.20
C TYR A 75 -8.29 3.47 -3.82
N LEU A 76 -7.20 2.70 -3.83
CA LEU A 76 -7.19 1.37 -4.38
C LEU A 76 -6.36 0.44 -3.51
N GLN A 77 -6.91 -0.74 -3.26
CA GLN A 77 -6.24 -1.85 -2.60
C GLN A 77 -6.46 -3.10 -3.46
N GLN A 78 -5.35 -3.73 -3.83
CA GLN A 78 -5.34 -5.05 -4.47
C GLN A 78 -5.10 -6.13 -3.40
N GLU A 79 -5.39 -7.39 -3.75
CA GLU A 79 -5.15 -8.65 -3.03
C GLU A 79 -4.72 -8.61 -1.53
N PRO A 80 -5.34 -9.40 -0.63
CA PRO A 80 -6.47 -10.33 -0.86
C PRO A 80 -7.82 -9.65 -1.04
N LYS A 81 -7.97 -8.41 -0.55
CA LYS A 81 -9.19 -7.61 -0.75
C LYS A 81 -8.99 -6.73 -1.97
N HIS A 82 -9.93 -6.81 -2.92
CA HIS A 82 -10.01 -5.85 -4.00
C HIS A 82 -11.00 -4.75 -3.61
N LEU A 83 -10.48 -3.56 -3.31
CA LEU A 83 -11.26 -2.44 -2.85
C LEU A 83 -10.88 -1.20 -3.64
N VAL A 84 -11.88 -0.58 -4.27
CA VAL A 84 -11.75 0.63 -5.06
C VAL A 84 -12.73 1.64 -4.49
N GLN A 85 -12.23 2.82 -4.13
CA GLN A 85 -13.04 3.89 -3.56
C GLN A 85 -12.74 5.22 -4.23
N THR A 86 -13.79 6.00 -4.41
CA THR A 86 -13.74 7.39 -4.84
C THR A 86 -14.50 8.21 -3.81
N LEU A 87 -13.80 9.09 -3.13
CA LEU A 87 -14.33 9.90 -2.04
C LEU A 87 -14.34 11.37 -2.43
N ASP A 88 -15.53 12.00 -2.36
CA ASP A 88 -15.62 13.45 -2.41
C ASP A 88 -15.29 14.01 -1.02
N LEU A 89 -14.18 14.73 -0.92
CA LEU A 89 -13.66 15.30 0.32
C LEU A 89 -14.64 16.30 0.97
N LYS A 90 -15.58 16.87 0.20
CA LYS A 90 -16.59 17.80 0.72
C LYS A 90 -17.55 17.13 1.69
N ASN A 91 -17.73 15.80 1.59
CA ASN A 91 -18.64 15.03 2.45
C ASN A 91 -18.06 14.74 3.83
N PHE A 92 -16.77 15.02 4.04
CA PHE A 92 -16.07 14.70 5.28
C PHE A 92 -15.73 15.96 6.06
N LYS A 93 -15.68 15.83 7.39
CA LYS A 93 -15.34 16.91 8.32
C LYS A 93 -13.85 16.92 8.65
N LYS A 94 -13.25 15.74 8.75
CA LYS A 94 -11.83 15.56 9.06
C LYS A 94 -11.38 14.14 8.74
N VAL A 95 -10.06 13.95 8.69
CA VAL A 95 -9.41 12.64 8.59
C VAL A 95 -8.56 12.43 9.84
N ASN A 96 -8.74 11.29 10.50
CA ASN A 96 -7.91 10.86 11.60
C ASN A 96 -6.99 9.72 11.16
N ILE A 97 -5.89 9.52 11.88
CA ILE A 97 -5.07 8.33 11.75
C ILE A 97 -5.40 7.42 12.92
N THR A 98 -5.76 6.17 12.63
CA THR A 98 -5.94 5.14 13.65
C THR A 98 -4.76 4.18 13.57
N LYS A 99 -4.10 3.96 14.71
CA LYS A 99 -3.00 3.00 14.88
C LYS A 99 -3.42 2.00 15.95
N ILE A 100 -3.56 0.73 15.59
CA ILE A 100 -3.82 -0.37 16.53
C ILE A 100 -2.48 -1.05 16.84
N PHE A 101 -2.23 -1.37 18.11
CA PHE A 101 -0.99 -1.97 18.57
C PHE A 101 -1.30 -3.25 19.35
N GLU A 102 -0.56 -4.33 19.11
CA GLU A 102 -0.57 -5.50 19.99
C GLU A 102 0.26 -5.16 21.22
N GLU A 103 -0.31 -5.36 22.41
CA GLU A 103 0.49 -5.36 23.63
C GLU A 103 0.97 -6.79 23.90
N THR A 104 2.08 -7.19 23.28
CA THR A 104 2.80 -8.39 23.73
C THR A 104 3.54 -8.06 25.03
N SER A 105 2.91 -8.37 26.17
CA SER A 105 3.54 -8.28 27.48
C SER A 105 4.59 -9.38 27.62
N ASP A 106 5.86 -9.06 27.36
CA ASP A 106 6.98 -9.87 27.82
C ASP A 106 7.86 -9.08 28.80
N LYS A 107 8.24 -9.74 29.89
CA LYS A 107 8.49 -9.18 31.25
C LYS A 107 9.57 -8.09 31.42
N THR A 108 10.19 -7.58 30.36
CA THR A 108 11.30 -6.61 30.47
C THR A 108 11.36 -5.50 29.41
N HIS A 109 10.65 -5.59 28.27
CA HIS A 109 10.62 -4.51 27.27
C HIS A 109 9.28 -4.46 26.53
N VAL A 110 8.58 -3.33 26.59
CA VAL A 110 7.35 -3.10 25.81
C VAL A 110 7.75 -2.59 24.43
N HIS A 111 7.75 -3.47 23.43
CA HIS A 111 7.87 -3.08 22.02
C HIS A 111 6.46 -2.88 21.45
N LYS A 112 6.08 -1.62 21.16
CA LYS A 112 4.80 -1.30 20.51
C LYS A 112 5.01 -1.19 19.01
N LEU A 113 4.83 -2.29 18.27
CA LEU A 113 4.76 -2.24 16.81
C LEU A 113 3.29 -2.03 16.42
N PRO A 114 2.96 -1.06 15.55
CA PRO A 114 1.61 -0.95 15.03
C PRO A 114 1.27 -2.20 14.23
N GLU A 115 0.17 -2.88 14.60
CA GLU A 115 -0.43 -3.97 13.83
C GLU A 115 -1.28 -3.43 12.69
N TYR A 116 -1.97 -2.31 12.87
CA TYR A 116 -2.87 -1.78 11.85
C TYR A 116 -2.77 -0.27 11.78
N ILE A 117 -2.73 0.29 10.57
CA ILE A 117 -2.74 1.74 10.34
C ILE A 117 -3.81 2.05 9.30
N SER A 118 -4.70 2.99 9.60
CA SER A 118 -5.72 3.47 8.67
C SER A 118 -5.89 4.98 8.69
N LEU A 119 -6.45 5.50 7.60
CA LEU A 119 -7.03 6.83 7.50
C LEU A 119 -8.55 6.72 7.68
N ASP A 120 -9.05 7.34 8.74
CA ASP A 120 -10.45 7.31 9.11
C ASP A 120 -11.11 8.64 8.76
N PHE A 121 -11.96 8.61 7.75
CA PHE A 121 -12.71 9.75 7.24
C PHE A 121 -14.02 9.87 8.02
N ILE A 122 -14.17 10.99 8.71
CA ILE A 122 -15.35 11.27 9.53
C ILE A 122 -16.31 12.12 8.69
N PRO A 123 -17.52 11.64 8.39
CA PRO A 123 -18.48 12.36 7.56
C PRO A 123 -19.01 13.62 8.26
N LYS A 124 -19.53 14.57 7.48
CA LYS A 124 -20.22 15.76 8.01
C LYS A 124 -21.58 15.41 8.59
N SER A 125 -22.28 14.43 7.99
CA SER A 125 -23.53 13.91 8.52
C SER A 125 -23.26 12.88 9.61
N PRO A 126 -23.88 13.01 10.81
CA PRO A 126 -23.74 12.01 11.87
C PRO A 126 -24.46 10.68 11.56
N GLU A 127 -25.31 10.64 10.54
CA GLU A 127 -25.99 9.41 10.09
C GLU A 127 -25.12 8.56 9.17
N ASP A 128 -24.10 9.17 8.55
CA ASP A 128 -23.18 8.47 7.66
C ASP A 128 -22.13 7.71 8.46
N LYS A 129 -21.73 6.55 7.94
CA LYS A 129 -20.65 5.75 8.53
C LYS A 129 -19.30 6.35 8.20
N ASN A 130 -18.36 6.22 9.14
CA ASN A 130 -16.96 6.51 8.87
C ASN A 130 -16.45 5.64 7.72
N VAL A 131 -15.66 6.23 6.84
CA VAL A 131 -14.95 5.51 5.79
C VAL A 131 -13.53 5.27 6.28
N VAL A 132 -13.10 4.00 6.26
CA VAL A 132 -11.77 3.59 6.74
C VAL A 132 -10.96 3.13 5.53
N LEU A 133 -9.83 3.80 5.29
CA LEU A 133 -8.86 3.41 4.27
C LEU A 133 -7.63 2.82 4.94
N GLU A 134 -7.36 1.56 4.66
CA GLU A 134 -6.20 0.85 5.19
C GLU A 134 -4.89 1.39 4.59
N ILE A 135 -3.90 1.62 5.43
CA ILE A 135 -2.53 1.96 5.02
C ILE A 135 -1.60 0.78 5.29
N TYR A 136 -1.83 0.05 6.38
CA TYR A 136 -1.03 -1.09 6.79
C TYR A 136 -1.85 -2.10 7.59
N ASP A 137 -1.57 -3.38 7.36
CA ASP A 137 -2.08 -4.51 8.12
C ASP A 137 -0.92 -5.49 8.42
N GLY A 138 -0.67 -5.74 9.70
CA GLY A 138 0.41 -6.55 10.23
C GLY A 138 0.15 -8.05 10.13
N GLU A 139 -1.11 -8.46 9.92
CA GLU A 139 -1.42 -9.84 9.53
C GLU A 139 -0.93 -10.13 8.10
N GLU A 140 -0.93 -9.11 7.24
CA GLU A 140 -0.58 -9.20 5.83
C GLU A 140 0.91 -8.91 5.58
N PHE A 141 1.53 -8.05 6.39
CA PHE A 141 2.91 -7.63 6.24
C PHE A 141 3.67 -7.74 7.57
N SER A 142 4.85 -8.34 7.55
CA SER A 142 5.65 -8.58 8.77
C SER A 142 6.47 -7.38 9.25
N ASP A 143 6.63 -6.36 8.41
CA ASP A 143 7.51 -5.22 8.63
C ASP A 143 6.78 -3.90 8.33
N LEU A 144 7.30 -2.78 8.83
CA LEU A 144 6.86 -1.44 8.44
C LEU A 144 7.94 -0.79 7.57
N GLN A 145 7.55 -0.24 6.42
CA GLN A 145 8.40 0.38 5.40
C GLN A 145 8.15 1.90 5.26
N GLY A 146 7.48 2.51 6.24
CA GLY A 146 7.22 3.96 6.28
C GLY A 146 5.74 4.35 6.29
N GLU A 147 4.84 3.38 6.45
CA GLU A 147 3.39 3.56 6.43
C GLU A 147 2.89 4.54 7.49
N THR A 148 3.59 4.64 8.62
CA THR A 148 3.30 5.65 9.63
C THR A 148 3.51 7.08 9.10
N VAL A 149 4.63 7.32 8.44
CA VAL A 149 4.96 8.63 7.85
C VAL A 149 4.03 8.93 6.67
N LEU A 150 3.71 7.90 5.88
CA LEU A 150 2.74 7.97 4.79
C LEU A 150 1.37 8.42 5.32
N ALA A 151 0.84 7.75 6.34
CA ALA A 151 -0.45 8.09 6.94
C ALA A 151 -0.45 9.52 7.52
N GLU A 152 0.63 9.93 8.18
CA GLU A 152 0.79 11.28 8.73
C GLU A 152 0.80 12.36 7.66
N LYS A 153 1.55 12.12 6.57
CA LYS A 153 1.57 13.00 5.40
C LYS A 153 0.17 13.15 4.80
N TRP A 154 -0.52 12.03 4.54
CA TRP A 154 -1.82 12.04 3.91
C TRP A 154 -2.90 12.67 4.79
N ALA A 155 -2.94 12.36 6.09
CA ALA A 155 -3.87 12.99 7.01
C ALA A 155 -3.64 14.52 7.10
N ALA A 156 -2.39 14.98 7.15
CA ALA A 156 -2.07 16.41 7.17
C ALA A 156 -2.55 17.10 5.90
N LEU A 157 -2.27 16.51 4.73
CA LEU A 157 -2.69 17.03 3.43
C LEU A 157 -4.22 17.11 3.33
N LEU A 158 -4.91 16.01 3.63
CA LEU A 158 -6.36 15.90 3.49
C LEU A 158 -7.10 16.86 4.43
N ASN A 159 -6.63 17.03 5.67
CA ASN A 159 -7.25 17.97 6.60
C ASN A 159 -7.06 19.46 6.21
N ILE A 160 -6.07 19.79 5.37
CA ILE A 160 -5.96 21.15 4.81
C ILE A 160 -7.04 21.40 3.76
N LEU A 161 -7.38 20.37 2.99
CA LEU A 161 -8.37 20.45 1.90
C LEU A 161 -9.80 20.31 2.40
N ILE A 162 -10.02 19.50 3.43
CA ILE A 162 -11.31 19.31 4.08
C ILE A 162 -11.57 20.51 5.00
N ARG A 163 -12.54 21.34 4.63
CA ARG A 163 -12.94 22.54 5.38
C ARG A 163 -14.42 22.53 5.75
#